data_AF-A0A178VXS4-F1
#
_entry.id   AF-A0A178VXS4-F1
#
_cell.length_a   1.000
_cell.length_b   1.000
_cell.length_c   1.000
_cell.angle_alpha   90.00
_cell.angle_beta   90.00
_cell.angle_gamma   90.00
#
_symmetry.space_group_name_H-M   'P 1'
#
loop_
_entity.id
_entity.type
_entity.pdbx_description
1 polymer ?
#
loop_
_entity_poly.entity_id
_entity_poly.type
_entity_poly.pdbx_seq_one_letter_code
_entity_poly.pdbx_strand_id
1 'polypeptide(L)' 'MVAAGSLVLKDVPSHSVVAGNPAKLIRVMEEQDPSLAMKHDATKEFFRHVADGYKGAQSNGPSLSAGDTEKGHTNSTS' A
#
# COMPACT_ATOMS: atom_id res chain seq x y z
N MET A 1 15.16 -4.62 -7.53
CA MET A 1 14.65 -3.57 -6.62
C MET A 1 14.47 -2.27 -7.39
N VAL A 2 13.37 -1.54 -7.12
CA VAL A 2 13.09 -0.22 -7.71
C VAL A 2 12.80 0.74 -6.56
N ALA A 3 13.51 1.87 -6.51
CA ALA A 3 13.25 2.88 -5.47
C ALA A 3 11.87 3.54 -5.67
N ALA A 4 11.22 3.91 -4.57
CA ALA A 4 9.95 4.65 -4.62
C ALA A 4 10.08 5.93 -5.47
N GLY A 5 9.00 6.28 -6.18
CA GLY A 5 8.97 7.47 -7.05
C GLY A 5 9.79 7.34 -8.35
N SER A 6 10.27 6.15 -8.70
CA SER A 6 11.00 5.93 -9.95
C SER A 6 10.08 5.63 -11.14
N LEU A 7 10.47 6.08 -12.34
CA LEU A 7 9.81 5.75 -13.60
C LEU A 7 10.66 4.79 -14.41
N VAL A 8 10.28 3.51 -14.43
CA VAL A 8 10.99 2.45 -15.17
C VAL A 8 10.44 2.34 -16.58
N LEU A 9 11.31 2.51 -17.58
CA LEU A 9 10.93 2.49 -19.01
C LEU A 9 11.52 1.29 -19.78
N LYS A 10 12.38 0.50 -19.14
CA LYS A 10 13.13 -0.61 -19.73
C LYS A 10 13.28 -1.73 -18.70
N ASP A 11 13.59 -2.93 -19.17
CA ASP A 11 13.84 -4.08 -18.30
C ASP A 11 14.96 -3.82 -17.29
N VAL A 12 14.73 -4.28 -16.06
CA VAL A 12 15.65 -4.15 -14.93
C VAL A 12 16.38 -5.48 -14.75
N PRO A 13 17.73 -5.50 -14.78
CA PRO A 13 18.51 -6.72 -14.59
C PRO A 13 18.24 -7.41 -13.24
N SER A 14 18.35 -8.73 -13.21
CA SER A 14 18.26 -9.51 -11.97
C SER A 14 19.25 -9.01 -10.93
N HIS A 15 18.84 -9.07 -9.65
CA HIS A 15 19.65 -8.63 -8.51
C HIS A 15 20.15 -7.19 -8.60
N SER A 16 19.44 -6.30 -9.28
CA SER A 16 19.86 -4.89 -9.42
C SER A 16 18.94 -3.90 -8.69
N VAL A 17 19.49 -2.73 -8.41
CA VAL A 17 18.81 -1.59 -7.80
C VAL A 17 18.75 -0.46 -8.80
N VAL A 18 17.54 0.00 -9.13
CA VAL A 18 17.34 1.15 -10.02
C VAL A 18 16.57 2.27 -9.32
N ALA A 19 16.84 3.53 -9.70
CA ALA A 19 16.15 4.69 -9.16
C ALA A 19 16.03 5.86 -10.15
N GLY A 20 15.03 6.72 -9.98
CA GLY A 20 14.87 8.00 -10.67
C GLY A 20 13.83 8.04 -11.79
N ASN A 21 13.70 9.19 -12.45
CA ASN A 21 12.79 9.42 -13.58
C ASN A 21 13.55 10.05 -14.78
N PRO A 22 13.90 9.30 -15.83
CA PRO A 22 13.75 7.84 -15.96
C PRO A 22 14.75 7.07 -15.08
N ALA A 23 14.38 5.86 -14.69
CA ALA A 23 15.14 5.04 -13.74
C ALA A 23 16.51 4.60 -14.33
N LYS A 24 17.56 4.66 -13.50
CA LYS A 24 18.93 4.22 -13.83
C LYS A 24 19.45 3.20 -12.83
N LEU A 25 20.33 2.31 -13.29
CA LEU A 25 21.04 1.36 -12.44
C LEU A 25 21.93 2.08 -11.43
N ILE A 26 21.72 1.80 -10.15
CA ILE A 26 22.49 2.34 -9.02
C ILE A 26 23.54 1.32 -8.56
N ARG A 27 23.14 0.05 -8.40
CA ARG A 27 24.02 -1.02 -7.89
C ARG A 27 23.51 -2.41 -8.28
N VAL A 28 24.41 -3.38 -8.39
CA VAL A 28 24.10 -4.82 -8.41
C VAL A 28 24.30 -5.39 -7.01
N MET A 29 23.28 -6.05 -6.47
CA MET A 29 23.30 -6.69 -5.16
C MET A 29 23.82 -8.14 -5.27
N GLU A 30 24.70 -8.52 -4.35
CA GLU A 30 25.04 -9.94 -4.12
C GLU A 30 23.99 -10.66 -3.26
N GLU A 31 23.26 -9.91 -2.43
CA GLU A 31 22.24 -10.47 -1.54
C GLU A 31 21.01 -10.89 -2.34
N GLN A 32 20.69 -12.18 -2.22
CA GLN A 32 19.74 -12.90 -3.08
C GLN A 32 18.29 -12.42 -2.89
N ASP A 33 17.99 -11.78 -1.76
CA ASP A 33 16.67 -11.25 -1.47
C ASP A 33 16.66 -9.70 -1.54
N PRO A 34 16.07 -9.12 -2.60
CA PRO A 34 15.96 -7.67 -2.73
C PRO A 34 15.11 -7.02 -1.62
N SER A 35 14.36 -7.80 -0.84
CA SER A 35 13.65 -7.30 0.35
C SER A 35 14.57 -7.02 1.55
N LEU A 36 15.78 -7.62 1.58
CA LEU A 36 16.80 -7.36 2.62
C LEU A 36 17.69 -6.15 2.32
N ALA A 37 17.74 -5.72 1.06
CA ALA A 37 18.57 -4.62 0.54
C ALA A 37 18.39 -3.26 1.24
N MET A 38 17.17 -3.04 1.70
CA MET A 38 16.76 -1.93 2.54
C MET A 38 16.08 -2.63 3.71
N LYS A 39 16.57 -2.45 4.94
CA LYS A 39 16.08 -3.12 6.15
C LYS A 39 14.63 -2.72 6.51
N HIS A 40 13.71 -2.94 5.60
CA HIS A 40 12.29 -2.95 5.83
C HIS A 40 11.97 -4.43 6.10
N ASP A 41 11.86 -4.82 7.37
CA ASP A 41 11.50 -6.18 7.83
C ASP A 41 10.06 -6.60 7.42
N ALA A 42 9.57 -6.10 6.30
CA ALA A 42 8.32 -6.48 5.72
C ALA A 42 8.53 -7.73 4.87
N THR A 43 8.69 -8.85 5.55
CA THR A 43 8.76 -10.17 4.93
C THR A 43 7.45 -10.46 4.18
N LYS A 44 7.52 -11.31 3.14
CA LYS A 44 6.33 -11.78 2.41
C LYS A 44 5.24 -12.32 3.36
N GLU A 45 5.69 -12.94 4.44
CA GLU A 45 4.86 -13.49 5.51
C GLU A 45 4.12 -12.42 6.31
N PHE A 46 4.79 -11.31 6.63
CA PHE A 46 4.17 -10.16 7.30
C PHE A 46 3.02 -9.59 6.45
N PHE A 47 3.26 -9.33 5.16
CA PHE A 47 2.22 -8.82 4.28
C PHE A 47 1.06 -9.79 4.08
N ARG A 48 1.34 -11.10 4.01
CA ARG A 48 0.31 -12.13 3.92
C ARG A 48 -0.59 -12.14 5.16
N HIS A 49 0.02 -12.15 6.34
CA HIS A 49 -0.71 -12.13 7.61
C HIS A 49 -1.62 -10.89 7.73
N VAL A 50 -1.09 -9.71 7.38
CA VAL A 50 -1.86 -8.46 7.37
C VAL A 50 -3.04 -8.56 6.39
N ALA A 51 -2.80 -9.02 5.15
CA ALA A 51 -3.85 -9.17 4.14
C ALA A 51 -4.95 -10.16 4.56
N ASP A 52 -4.58 -11.28 5.19
CA ASP A 52 -5.52 -12.28 5.69
C ASP A 52 -6.36 -11.74 6.85
N GLY A 53 -5.77 -10.92 7.73
CA GLY A 53 -6.48 -10.20 8.80
C GLY A 53 -7.54 -9.24 8.26
N TYR A 54 -7.26 -8.54 7.16
CA TYR A 54 -8.24 -7.67 6.50
C TYR A 54 -9.38 -8.46 5.83
N LYS A 55 -9.16 -9.69 5.36
CA LYS A 55 -10.23 -10.52 4.78
C LYS A 55 -11.25 -11.00 5.80
N GLY A 56 -10.85 -11.16 7.07
CA GLY A 56 -11.75 -11.48 8.18
C GLY A 56 -12.57 -10.28 8.69
N ALA A 57 -12.10 -9.06 8.44
CA ALA A 57 -12.80 -7.83 8.77
C ALA A 57 -13.80 -7.48 7.65
N GLN A 58 -14.93 -8.18 7.60
CA GLN A 58 -16.08 -7.72 6.82
C GLN A 58 -16.56 -6.35 7.31
N SER A 59 -16.96 -5.54 6.34
CA SER A 59 -17.26 -4.11 6.37
C SER A 59 -18.23 -3.66 7.46
N ASN A 60 -17.78 -2.75 8.32
CA ASN A 60 -18.66 -1.74 8.93
C ASN A 60 -18.75 -0.54 7.99
N GLY A 61 -19.25 -0.74 6.76
CA GLY A 61 -19.76 0.39 5.98
C GLY A 61 -21.02 0.90 6.68
N PRO A 62 -21.28 2.21 6.75
CA PRO A 62 -22.52 2.70 7.36
C PRO A 62 -23.71 2.10 6.60
N SER A 63 -24.49 1.26 7.28
CA SER A 63 -25.74 0.75 6.74
C SER A 63 -26.68 1.94 6.56
N LEU A 64 -26.83 2.41 5.32
CA LEU A 64 -27.93 3.31 4.97
C LEU A 64 -29.22 2.50 5.03
N SER A 65 -29.77 2.41 6.23
CA SER A 65 -31.14 1.94 6.48
C SER A 65 -32.08 3.01 5.95
N ALA A 66 -32.62 2.80 4.76
CA ALA A 66 -33.81 3.50 4.30
C ALA A 66 -34.98 3.09 5.20
N GLY A 67 -35.53 4.05 5.96
CA GLY A 67 -36.67 3.84 6.84
C GLY A 67 -37.04 5.14 7.56
N ASP A 68 -38.12 5.75 7.09
CA ASP A 68 -38.66 7.04 7.52
C ASP A 68 -38.96 7.12 9.02
N THR A 69 -38.60 8.23 9.67
CA THR A 69 -39.46 8.88 10.68
C THR A 69 -39.16 10.37 10.72
N GLU A 70 -40.09 11.12 10.17
CA GLU A 70 -40.28 12.55 10.33
C GLU A 70 -40.45 12.91 11.82
N LYS A 71 -39.63 13.83 12.34
CA LYS A 71 -40.03 14.77 13.39
C LYS A 71 -39.06 15.95 13.40
N GLY A 72 -39.48 17.04 12.77
CA GLY A 72 -38.79 18.33 12.87
C GLY A 72 -38.79 18.85 14.31
N HIS A 73 -37.77 19.63 14.66
CA HIS A 73 -37.83 20.73 15.62
C HIS A 73 -36.71 21.72 15.24
N THR A 74 -37.09 22.97 14.97
CA THR A 74 -36.22 24.11 14.65
C THR A 74 -35.68 24.79 15.91
N ASN A 75 -34.44 25.28 15.87
CA ASN A 75 -34.01 26.58 16.45
C ASN A 75 -32.57 26.88 16.01
N SER A 76 -32.36 27.84 15.11
CA SER A 76 -32.18 29.28 15.38
C SER A 76 -30.92 29.59 16.20
N THR A 77 -29.91 30.03 15.43
CA THR A 77 -28.90 31.07 15.67
C THR A 77 -28.86 31.74 17.04
N SER A 78 -27.65 31.86 17.59
CA SER A 78 -27.15 33.11 18.15
C SER A 78 -25.64 33.23 17.93
#